data_AF-A0A2G9U7S2-F1
#
_entry.id   AF-A0A2G9U7S2-F1
#
_cell.length_a   1.000
_cell.length_b   1.000
_cell.length_c   1.000
_cell.angle_alpha   90.00
_cell.angle_beta   90.00
_cell.angle_gamma   90.00
#
_symmetry.space_group_name_H-M   'P 1'
#
loop_
_entity.id
_entity.type
_entity.pdbx_description
1 polymer ?
#
loop_
_entity_poly.entity_id
_entity_poly.type
_entity_poly.pdbx_seq_one_letter_code
_entity_poly.pdbx_strand_id
1 'polypeptide(L)'
;MSAFEARKVAERERKKEEVRKRLMEASRAKKAKKGFLTPERKKKLRKLLMMKAAEDLKQQQMLKEQERQRILQERIIPLPDLDDCGLDLHSDLFLKLLMMKAAEDLKQQQMLKEQERQRILQERIIPLPDLDDCDDLEEVYNQMRERLIALESENYDVSYTVRQKDFEINELTIAVNDLRGKFVKPTLKKVSKTEGKFDKLKKKEAAKVDFRSNLKQIDKNQFAMEEEGKEKAKADWAK
;
A
#
# COMPACT_ATOMS: atom_id res chain seq x y z
N MET A 1 -11.27 -34.85 99.56
CA MET A 1 -10.23 -34.79 98.51
C MET A 1 -8.92 -34.40 99.16
N SER A 2 -7.85 -35.17 98.91
CA SER A 2 -6.55 -34.97 99.58
C SER A 2 -5.90 -33.67 99.11
N ALA A 3 -5.26 -32.92 100.01
CA ALA A 3 -4.53 -31.68 99.69
C ALA A 3 -3.46 -31.86 98.59
N PHE A 4 -2.99 -33.10 98.40
CA PHE A 4 -2.07 -33.48 97.33
C PHE A 4 -2.71 -33.45 95.93
N GLU A 5 -3.96 -33.89 95.82
CA GLU A 5 -4.70 -33.89 94.55
C GLU A 5 -5.04 -32.46 94.12
N ALA A 6 -5.41 -31.61 95.07
CA ALA A 6 -5.64 -30.18 94.83
C ALA A 6 -4.38 -29.46 94.31
N ARG A 7 -3.20 -29.79 94.85
CA ARG A 7 -1.91 -29.27 94.35
C ARG A 7 -1.61 -29.74 92.93
N LYS A 8 -1.84 -31.02 92.60
CA LYS A 8 -1.64 -31.54 91.23
C LYS A 8 -2.59 -30.90 90.21
N VAL A 9 -3.85 -30.68 90.59
CA VAL A 9 -4.82 -30.00 89.71
C VAL A 9 -4.43 -28.53 89.51
N ALA A 10 -4.05 -27.82 90.57
CA ALA A 10 -3.58 -26.43 90.48
C ALA A 10 -2.31 -26.30 89.62
N GLU A 11 -1.36 -27.23 89.71
CA GLU A 11 -0.15 -27.24 88.88
C GLU A 11 -0.47 -27.49 87.40
N ARG A 12 -1.43 -28.38 87.11
CA ARG A 12 -1.90 -28.62 85.73
C ARG A 12 -2.61 -27.41 85.14
N GLU A 13 -3.44 -26.72 85.93
CA GLU A 13 -4.10 -25.49 85.48
C GLU A 13 -3.10 -24.36 85.24
N ARG A 14 -2.08 -24.20 86.08
CA ARG A 14 -0.98 -23.25 85.84
C ARG A 14 -0.23 -23.52 84.53
N LYS A 15 0.09 -24.79 84.25
CA LYS A 15 0.75 -25.18 83.00
C LYS A 15 -0.14 -24.93 81.77
N LYS A 16 -1.45 -25.16 81.86
CA LYS A 16 -2.40 -24.84 80.78
C LYS A 16 -2.51 -23.34 80.54
N GLU A 17 -2.54 -22.55 81.60
CA GLU A 17 -2.63 -21.09 81.50
C GLU A 17 -1.37 -20.48 80.90
N GLU A 18 -0.19 -21.01 81.25
CA GLU A 18 1.09 -20.61 80.67
C GLU A 18 1.16 -20.94 79.16
N VAL A 19 0.74 -22.14 78.76
CA VAL A 19 0.65 -22.53 77.34
C VAL A 19 -0.32 -21.63 76.57
N ARG A 20 -1.48 -21.31 77.16
CA ARG A 20 -2.47 -20.41 76.57
C ARG A 20 -1.94 -18.99 76.42
N LYS A 21 -1.21 -18.49 77.41
CA LYS A 21 -0.55 -17.17 77.38
C LYS A 21 0.52 -17.11 76.28
N ARG A 22 1.34 -18.15 76.14
CA ARG A 22 2.38 -18.26 75.10
C ARG A 22 1.78 -18.31 73.69
N LEU A 23 0.66 -19.01 73.49
CA LEU A 23 -0.10 -19.02 72.24
C LEU A 23 -0.70 -17.64 71.92
N MET A 24 -1.17 -16.92 72.94
CA MET A 24 -1.75 -15.57 72.78
C MET A 24 -0.67 -14.53 72.43
N GLU A 25 0.50 -14.58 73.05
CA GLU A 25 1.64 -13.70 72.74
C GLU A 25 2.22 -13.97 71.35
N ALA A 26 2.38 -15.24 70.96
CA ALA A 26 2.82 -15.61 69.61
C ALA A 26 1.85 -15.12 68.52
N SER A 27 0.55 -15.12 68.80
CA SER A 27 -0.49 -14.58 67.90
C SER A 27 -0.44 -13.05 67.81
N ARG A 28 -0.21 -12.36 68.94
CA ARG A 28 -0.02 -10.89 68.98
C ARG A 28 1.22 -10.45 68.19
N ALA A 29 2.34 -11.15 68.31
CA ALA A 29 3.58 -10.83 67.59
C ALA A 29 3.43 -10.99 66.06
N LYS A 30 2.64 -11.96 65.58
CA LYS A 30 2.32 -12.13 64.15
C LYS A 30 1.38 -11.05 63.62
N LYS A 31 0.47 -10.52 64.45
CA LYS A 31 -0.41 -9.39 64.10
C LYS A 31 0.36 -8.07 64.03
N ALA A 32 1.33 -7.84 64.90
CA ALA A 32 2.14 -6.62 64.94
C ALA A 32 3.00 -6.40 63.68
N LYS A 33 3.43 -7.47 62.99
CA LYS A 33 4.18 -7.39 61.71
C LYS A 33 3.31 -7.11 60.47
N LYS A 34 1.99 -7.02 60.62
CA LYS A 34 1.01 -6.88 59.51
C LYS A 34 0.42 -5.47 59.43
N GLY A 35 1.27 -4.44 59.39
CA GLY A 35 0.76 -3.07 59.55
C GLY A 35 1.66 -1.94 59.08
N PHE A 36 2.13 -1.95 57.83
CA PHE A 36 2.63 -0.71 57.21
C PHE A 36 1.58 -0.02 56.33
N LEU A 37 0.61 -0.78 55.80
CA LEU A 37 -0.41 -0.24 54.90
C LEU A 37 -1.74 -0.94 55.18
N THR A 38 -2.78 -0.16 55.47
CA THR A 38 -4.13 -0.73 55.56
C THR A 38 -4.48 -1.40 54.23
N PRO A 39 -5.23 -2.51 54.25
CA PRO A 39 -5.58 -3.24 53.02
C PRO A 39 -6.24 -2.34 51.97
N GLU A 40 -7.00 -1.34 52.40
CA GLU A 40 -7.60 -0.31 51.56
C GLU A 40 -6.56 0.62 50.90
N ARG A 41 -5.58 1.12 51.67
CA ARG A 41 -4.49 1.94 51.12
C ARG A 41 -3.65 1.15 50.11
N LYS A 42 -3.43 -0.16 50.35
CA LYS A 42 -2.71 -1.04 49.40
C LYS A 42 -3.47 -1.23 48.09
N LYS A 43 -4.80 -1.37 48.15
CA LYS A 43 -5.66 -1.47 46.97
C LYS A 43 -5.67 -0.16 46.18
N LYS A 44 -5.75 0.98 46.87
CA LYS A 44 -5.71 2.33 46.24
C LYS A 44 -4.36 2.60 45.58
N LEU A 45 -3.25 2.23 46.22
CA LEU A 45 -1.91 2.36 45.66
C LEU A 45 -1.72 1.52 44.39
N ARG A 46 -2.18 0.25 44.38
CA ARG A 46 -2.14 -0.60 43.19
C ARG A 46 -2.93 -0.01 42.02
N LYS A 47 -4.13 0.53 42.31
CA LYS A 47 -4.95 1.19 41.29
C LYS A 47 -4.23 2.42 40.70
N LEU A 48 -3.61 3.24 41.55
CA LEU A 48 -2.84 4.41 41.09
C LEU A 48 -1.63 4.01 40.24
N LEU A 49 -0.90 2.95 40.61
CA LEU A 49 0.23 2.47 39.82
C LEU A 49 -0.20 1.93 38.45
N MET A 50 -1.32 1.20 38.38
CA MET A 50 -1.89 0.76 37.10
C MET A 50 -2.37 1.92 36.23
N MET A 51 -3.03 2.93 36.84
CA MET A 51 -3.47 4.12 36.12
C MET A 51 -2.29 4.92 35.57
N LYS A 52 -1.24 5.10 36.38
CA LYS A 52 0.00 5.77 35.94
C LYS A 52 0.69 4.99 34.82
N ALA A 53 0.81 3.68 34.93
CA ALA A 53 1.38 2.85 33.87
C ALA A 53 0.56 2.92 32.56
N ALA A 54 -0.77 2.99 32.65
CA ALA A 54 -1.64 3.15 31.50
C ALA A 54 -1.54 4.55 30.87
N GLU A 55 -1.37 5.58 31.69
CA GLU A 55 -1.16 6.96 31.24
C GLU A 55 0.20 7.14 30.57
N ASP A 56 1.27 6.60 31.16
CA ASP A 56 2.62 6.59 30.60
C ASP A 56 2.65 5.84 29.25
N LEU A 57 1.91 4.72 29.12
CA LEU A 57 1.79 3.99 27.86
C LEU A 57 1.07 4.82 26.78
N LYS A 58 -0.01 5.53 27.14
CA LYS A 58 -0.72 6.43 26.22
C LYS A 58 0.17 7.60 25.80
N GLN A 59 0.95 8.18 26.72
CA GLN A 59 1.90 9.24 26.40
C GLN A 59 2.98 8.74 25.44
N GLN A 60 3.53 7.55 25.65
CA GLN A 60 4.47 6.94 24.70
C GLN A 60 3.86 6.69 23.32
N GLN A 61 2.59 6.24 23.26
CA GLN A 61 1.87 6.08 22.00
C GLN A 61 1.64 7.44 21.31
N MET A 62 1.25 8.47 22.05
CA MET A 62 1.08 9.81 21.50
C MET A 62 2.40 10.38 20.98
N LEU A 63 3.50 10.23 21.72
CA LEU A 63 4.82 10.69 21.27
C LEU A 63 5.28 9.95 20.01
N LYS A 64 5.10 8.63 19.95
CA LYS A 64 5.41 7.84 18.74
C LYS A 64 4.53 8.25 17.55
N GLU A 65 3.24 8.52 17.78
CA GLU A 65 2.35 8.99 16.72
C GLU A 65 2.72 10.41 16.27
N GLN A 66 3.06 11.31 17.21
CA GLN A 66 3.54 12.66 16.89
C GLN A 66 4.87 12.61 16.12
N GLU A 67 5.80 11.74 16.50
CA GLU A 67 7.08 11.56 15.79
C GLU A 67 6.84 10.97 14.41
N ARG A 68 5.95 9.98 14.28
CA ARG A 68 5.48 9.45 12.99
C ARG A 68 4.86 10.55 12.13
N GLN A 69 4.01 11.39 12.70
CA GLN A 69 3.41 12.54 12.02
C GLN A 69 4.47 13.55 11.58
N ARG A 70 5.46 13.86 12.43
CA ARG A 70 6.57 14.75 12.11
C ARG A 70 7.41 14.21 10.95
N ILE A 71 7.75 12.92 10.99
CA ILE A 71 8.51 12.24 9.91
C ILE A 71 7.71 12.25 8.61
N LEU A 72 6.38 12.03 8.68
CA LEU A 72 5.51 12.12 7.51
C LEU A 72 5.46 13.53 6.95
N GLN A 73 5.29 14.55 7.79
CA GLN A 73 5.33 15.97 7.38
C GLN A 73 6.69 16.37 6.80
N GLU A 74 7.79 15.80 7.31
CA GLU A 74 9.15 16.07 6.82
C GLU A 74 9.44 15.35 5.49
N ARG A 75 8.88 14.15 5.28
CA ARG A 75 9.04 13.37 4.04
C ARG A 75 8.05 13.75 2.93
N ILE A 76 6.88 14.26 3.28
CA ILE A 76 5.82 14.61 2.33
C ILE A 76 5.88 16.12 2.14
N ILE A 77 6.14 16.56 0.90
CA ILE A 77 6.07 17.97 0.53
C ILE A 77 4.64 18.46 0.83
N PRO A 78 4.44 19.55 1.61
CA PRO A 78 3.12 20.12 1.83
C PRO A 78 2.52 20.47 0.48
N LEU A 79 1.42 19.83 0.11
CA LEU A 79 0.69 20.24 -1.07
C LEU A 79 0.17 21.67 -0.83
N PRO A 80 0.20 22.54 -1.86
CA PRO A 80 -0.41 23.86 -1.76
C PRO A 80 -1.85 23.76 -1.26
N ASP A 81 -2.22 24.57 -0.27
CA ASP A 81 -3.58 24.63 0.27
C ASP A 81 -4.56 25.04 -0.82
N LEU A 82 -5.47 24.13 -1.18
CA LEU A 82 -6.57 24.35 -2.13
C LEU A 82 -7.94 24.38 -1.44
N ASP A 83 -7.96 24.45 -0.10
CA ASP A 83 -9.16 24.23 0.71
C ASP A 83 -10.14 25.43 0.75
N ASP A 84 -9.88 26.55 0.07
CA ASP A 84 -10.87 27.63 -0.11
C ASP A 84 -11.75 27.45 -1.36
N CYS A 85 -11.63 26.31 -2.03
CA CYS A 85 -12.50 25.96 -3.15
C CYS A 85 -13.31 24.72 -2.70
N GLY A 86 -14.63 24.73 -2.85
CA GLY A 86 -15.49 23.59 -2.46
C GLY A 86 -15.20 22.32 -3.28
N LEU A 87 -14.28 21.47 -2.79
CA LEU A 87 -13.56 20.51 -3.62
C LEU A 87 -13.59 19.06 -3.11
N ASP A 88 -14.78 18.47 -2.94
CA ASP A 88 -14.89 17.00 -2.91
C ASP A 88 -14.66 16.38 -4.31
N LEU A 89 -14.82 17.16 -5.39
CA LEU A 89 -14.58 16.69 -6.77
C LEU A 89 -13.11 16.82 -7.21
N HIS A 90 -12.30 17.64 -6.54
CA HIS A 90 -10.91 17.92 -6.93
C HIS A 90 -9.94 16.87 -6.43
N SER A 91 -10.18 16.29 -5.25
CA SER A 91 -9.36 15.18 -4.74
C SER A 91 -9.42 13.97 -5.67
N ASP A 92 -10.62 13.63 -6.17
CA ASP A 92 -10.80 12.58 -7.18
C ASP A 92 -10.15 12.94 -8.52
N LEU A 93 -10.27 14.21 -8.96
CA LEU A 93 -9.61 14.68 -10.19
C LEU A 93 -8.09 14.63 -10.06
N PHE A 94 -7.56 15.02 -8.90
CA PHE A 94 -6.13 15.06 -8.60
C PHE A 94 -5.54 13.65 -8.48
N LEU A 95 -6.24 12.73 -7.80
CA LEU A 95 -5.85 11.32 -7.74
C LEU A 95 -5.86 10.68 -9.13
N LYS A 96 -6.87 10.99 -9.95
CA LYS A 96 -6.95 10.55 -11.35
C LYS A 96 -5.81 11.11 -12.20
N LEU A 97 -5.45 12.38 -11.99
CA LEU A 97 -4.30 13.01 -12.64
C LEU A 97 -2.98 12.33 -12.21
N LEU A 98 -2.83 11.99 -10.92
CA LEU A 98 -1.68 11.26 -10.40
C LEU A 98 -1.56 9.85 -11.02
N MET A 99 -2.68 9.12 -11.13
CA MET A 99 -2.71 7.82 -11.79
C MET A 99 -2.41 7.91 -13.29
N MET A 100 -2.92 8.94 -13.97
CA MET A 100 -2.58 9.20 -15.37
C MET A 100 -1.09 9.49 -15.53
N LYS A 101 -0.51 10.31 -14.65
CA LYS A 101 0.93 10.57 -14.64
C LYS A 101 1.74 9.30 -14.38
N ALA A 102 1.36 8.48 -13.40
CA ALA A 102 2.03 7.21 -13.13
C ALA A 102 1.94 6.24 -14.33
N ALA A 103 0.80 6.21 -15.04
CA ALA A 103 0.65 5.41 -16.25
C ALA A 103 1.48 5.95 -17.42
N GLU A 104 1.62 7.26 -17.53
CA GLU A 104 2.47 7.92 -18.52
C GLU A 104 3.96 7.67 -18.23
N ASP A 105 4.39 7.79 -16.97
CA ASP A 105 5.75 7.47 -16.51
C ASP A 105 6.08 5.99 -16.79
N LEU A 106 5.14 5.07 -16.58
CA LEU A 106 5.32 3.65 -16.92
C LEU A 106 5.52 3.45 -18.43
N LYS A 107 4.77 4.15 -19.28
CA LYS A 107 4.95 4.12 -20.74
C LYS A 107 6.28 4.71 -21.16
N GLN A 108 6.70 5.81 -20.55
CA GLN A 108 8.01 6.42 -20.81
C GLN A 108 9.13 5.45 -20.44
N GLN A 109 9.05 4.79 -19.28
CA GLN A 109 10.02 3.75 -18.89
C GLN A 109 10.04 2.58 -19.87
N GLN A 110 8.88 2.13 -20.37
CA GLN A 110 8.82 1.09 -21.40
C GLN A 110 9.48 1.53 -22.71
N MET A 111 9.22 2.77 -23.13
CA MET A 111 9.83 3.35 -24.33
C MET A 111 11.36 3.43 -24.18
N LEU A 112 11.86 3.90 -23.04
CA LEU A 112 13.30 3.96 -22.75
C LEU A 112 13.93 2.57 -22.72
N LYS A 113 13.26 1.58 -22.10
CA LYS A 113 13.73 0.18 -22.10
C LYS A 113 13.78 -0.41 -23.51
N GLU A 114 12.81 -0.12 -24.36
CA GLU A 114 12.80 -0.60 -25.74
C GLU A 114 13.88 0.11 -26.59
N GLN A 115 14.09 1.41 -26.40
CA GLN A 115 15.19 2.14 -27.03
C GLN A 115 16.55 1.58 -26.61
N GLU A 116 16.73 1.32 -25.31
CA GLU A 116 17.95 0.72 -24.77
C GLU A 116 18.16 -0.70 -25.33
N ARG A 117 17.10 -1.50 -25.41
CA ARG A 117 17.14 -2.82 -26.06
C ARG A 117 17.58 -2.70 -27.53
N GLN A 118 17.03 -1.75 -28.29
CA GLN A 118 17.43 -1.51 -29.68
C GLN A 118 18.90 -1.10 -29.78
N ARG A 119 19.37 -0.22 -28.89
CA ARG A 119 20.77 0.20 -28.82
C ARG A 119 21.70 -0.98 -28.55
N ILE A 120 21.38 -1.81 -27.55
CA ILE A 120 22.18 -2.99 -27.20
C ILE A 120 22.18 -4.01 -28.35
N LEU A 121 21.04 -4.21 -29.03
CA LEU A 121 20.97 -5.10 -30.18
C LEU A 121 21.83 -4.58 -31.34
N GLN A 122 21.79 -3.28 -31.63
CA GLN A 122 22.65 -2.67 -32.64
C GLN A 122 24.14 -2.81 -32.32
N GLU A 123 24.51 -2.71 -31.04
CA GLU A 123 25.90 -2.88 -30.60
C GLU A 123 26.34 -4.35 -30.64
N ARG A 124 25.47 -5.29 -30.24
CA ARG A 124 25.81 -6.72 -30.13
C ARG A 124 25.66 -7.51 -31.42
N ILE A 125 24.80 -7.08 -32.33
CA ILE A 125 24.63 -7.73 -33.62
C ILE A 125 25.78 -7.29 -34.53
N ILE A 126 26.71 -8.21 -34.77
CA ILE A 126 27.77 -8.02 -35.76
C ILE A 126 27.12 -8.19 -37.14
N PRO A 127 27.27 -7.22 -38.07
CA PRO A 127 26.85 -7.41 -39.45
C PRO A 127 27.53 -8.65 -40.04
N LEU A 128 26.77 -9.42 -40.82
CA LEU A 128 27.32 -10.59 -41.50
C LEU A 128 28.50 -10.16 -42.38
N PRO A 129 29.66 -10.86 -42.30
CA PRO A 129 30.78 -10.61 -43.19
C PRO A 129 30.34 -10.69 -44.65
N ASP A 130 30.89 -9.83 -45.50
CA ASP A 130 30.68 -9.94 -46.93
C ASP A 130 31.40 -11.19 -47.44
N LEU A 131 30.64 -12.10 -48.05
CA LEU A 131 31.14 -13.42 -48.44
C LEU A 131 31.83 -13.40 -49.80
N ASP A 132 31.61 -12.35 -50.59
CA ASP A 132 32.16 -12.21 -51.95
C ASP A 132 33.63 -11.74 -51.94
N ASP A 133 34.10 -11.13 -50.84
CA ASP A 133 35.46 -10.57 -50.67
C ASP A 133 36.36 -11.41 -49.72
N CYS A 134 35.91 -12.59 -49.30
CA CYS A 134 36.58 -13.41 -48.29
C CYS A 134 37.38 -14.57 -48.92
N ASP A 135 38.72 -14.52 -48.83
CA ASP A 135 39.59 -15.60 -49.30
C ASP A 135 39.53 -16.86 -48.42
N ASP A 136 39.25 -16.71 -47.12
CA ASP A 136 39.29 -17.79 -46.11
C ASP A 136 37.91 -18.07 -45.46
N LEU A 137 36.96 -18.52 -46.28
CA LEU A 137 35.58 -18.78 -45.89
C LEU A 137 35.43 -19.79 -44.72
N GLU A 138 36.35 -20.77 -44.64
CA GLU A 138 36.37 -21.76 -43.58
C GLU A 138 36.69 -21.15 -42.20
N GLU A 139 37.57 -20.14 -42.16
CA GLU A 139 37.90 -19.45 -40.91
C GLU A 139 36.68 -18.64 -40.41
N VAL A 140 36.03 -17.90 -41.31
CA VAL A 140 34.82 -17.12 -41.00
C VAL A 140 33.70 -18.03 -40.47
N TYR A 141 33.48 -19.19 -41.11
CA TYR A 141 32.52 -20.18 -40.64
C TYR A 141 32.83 -20.66 -39.22
N ASN A 142 34.09 -21.00 -38.94
CA ASN A 142 34.50 -21.51 -37.64
C ASN A 142 34.34 -20.45 -36.53
N GLN A 143 34.70 -19.19 -36.80
CA GLN A 143 34.50 -18.08 -35.87
C GLN A 143 33.01 -17.85 -35.56
N MET A 144 32.15 -17.85 -36.58
CA MET A 144 30.70 -17.71 -36.40
C MET A 144 30.11 -18.88 -35.60
N ARG A 145 30.56 -20.10 -35.89
CA ARG A 145 30.13 -21.32 -35.19
C ARG A 145 30.50 -21.26 -33.71
N GLU A 146 31.74 -20.88 -33.38
CA GLU A 146 32.18 -20.72 -31.99
C GLU A 146 31.36 -19.67 -31.26
N ARG A 147 31.13 -18.52 -31.91
CA ARG A 147 30.31 -17.44 -31.34
C ARG A 147 28.87 -17.89 -31.08
N LEU A 148 28.28 -18.65 -31.99
CA LEU A 148 26.92 -19.18 -31.83
C LEU A 148 26.82 -20.12 -30.63
N ILE A 149 27.79 -21.03 -30.47
CA ILE A 149 27.84 -21.97 -29.33
C ILE A 149 27.93 -21.20 -28.00
N ALA A 150 28.79 -20.18 -27.93
CA ALA A 150 28.91 -19.35 -26.74
C ALA A 150 27.60 -18.60 -26.41
N LEU A 151 26.96 -17.99 -27.41
CA LEU A 151 25.68 -17.28 -27.23
C LEU A 151 24.56 -18.21 -26.78
N GLU A 152 24.50 -19.44 -27.32
CA GLU A 152 23.49 -20.42 -26.91
C GLU A 152 23.70 -20.86 -25.45
N SER A 153 24.95 -21.03 -25.03
CA SER A 153 25.28 -21.30 -23.62
C SER A 153 24.84 -20.16 -22.70
N GLU A 154 25.18 -18.91 -23.03
CA GLU A 154 24.76 -17.73 -22.26
C GLU A 154 23.22 -17.62 -22.19
N ASN A 155 22.54 -17.86 -23.31
CA ASN A 155 21.08 -17.83 -23.39
C ASN A 155 20.45 -18.91 -22.50
N TYR A 156 21.04 -20.11 -22.46
CA TYR A 156 20.59 -21.18 -21.58
C TYR A 156 20.71 -20.80 -20.10
N ASP A 157 21.85 -20.25 -19.68
CA ASP A 157 22.10 -19.83 -18.30
C ASP A 157 21.12 -18.74 -17.84
N VAL A 158 20.87 -17.75 -18.69
CA VAL A 158 19.89 -16.69 -18.44
C VAL A 158 18.49 -17.29 -18.34
N SER A 159 18.10 -18.14 -19.30
CA SER A 159 16.79 -18.77 -19.34
C SER A 159 16.54 -19.69 -18.14
N TYR A 160 17.58 -20.37 -17.65
CA TYR A 160 17.51 -21.19 -16.44
C TYR A 160 17.29 -20.31 -15.19
N THR A 161 18.04 -19.22 -15.09
CA THR A 161 17.89 -18.25 -13.97
C THR A 161 16.49 -17.65 -13.94
N VAL A 162 15.94 -17.25 -15.09
CA VAL A 162 14.57 -16.74 -15.21
C VAL A 162 13.57 -17.78 -14.74
N ARG A 163 13.67 -19.04 -15.21
CA ARG A 163 12.81 -20.13 -14.75
C ARG A 163 12.86 -20.31 -13.24
N GLN A 164 14.05 -20.32 -12.64
CA GLN A 164 14.19 -20.44 -11.19
C GLN A 164 13.50 -19.29 -10.44
N LYS A 165 13.61 -18.07 -10.95
CA LYS A 165 12.94 -16.89 -10.39
C LYS A 165 11.43 -16.96 -10.55
N ASP A 166 10.93 -17.46 -11.68
CA ASP A 166 9.49 -17.67 -11.88
C ASP A 166 8.93 -18.71 -10.91
N PHE A 167 9.65 -19.81 -10.66
CA PHE A 167 9.29 -20.78 -9.62
C PHE A 167 9.25 -20.13 -8.23
N GLU A 168 10.27 -19.36 -7.87
CA GLU A 168 10.32 -18.63 -6.59
C GLU A 168 9.15 -17.64 -6.44
N ILE A 169 8.83 -16.88 -7.49
CA ILE A 169 7.67 -15.97 -7.52
C ILE A 169 6.37 -16.74 -7.35
N ASN A 170 6.21 -17.89 -8.01
CA ASN A 170 5.01 -18.70 -7.89
C ASN A 170 4.82 -19.25 -6.47
N GLU A 171 5.88 -19.78 -5.86
CA GLU A 171 5.86 -20.25 -4.47
C GLU A 171 5.50 -19.11 -3.49
N LEU A 172 6.12 -17.93 -3.66
CA LEU A 172 5.80 -16.75 -2.85
C LEU A 172 4.36 -16.29 -3.07
N THR A 173 3.85 -16.37 -4.30
CA THR A 173 2.47 -16.02 -4.64
C THR A 173 1.48 -16.96 -3.95
N ILE A 174 1.76 -18.27 -3.94
CA ILE A 174 0.97 -19.26 -3.20
C ILE A 174 0.99 -18.95 -1.71
N ALA A 175 2.17 -18.74 -1.12
CA ALA A 175 2.31 -18.43 0.31
C ALA A 175 1.55 -17.15 0.71
N VAL A 176 1.64 -16.09 -0.10
CA VAL A 176 0.89 -14.83 0.12
C VAL A 176 -0.61 -15.08 0.07
N ASN A 177 -1.09 -15.92 -0.86
CA ASN A 177 -2.52 -16.22 -1.00
C ASN A 177 -3.04 -17.08 0.17
N ASP A 178 -2.27 -18.05 0.65
CA ASP A 178 -2.63 -18.85 1.82
C ASP A 178 -2.65 -18.00 3.11
N LEU A 179 -1.71 -17.06 3.28
CA LEU A 179 -1.69 -16.10 4.39
C LEU A 179 -2.85 -15.10 4.33
N ARG A 180 -3.24 -14.68 3.13
CA ARG A 180 -4.32 -13.72 2.90
C ARG A 180 -5.71 -14.35 3.09
N GLY A 181 -5.78 -15.69 3.10
CA GLY A 181 -6.99 -16.48 3.21
C GLY A 181 -7.84 -16.39 1.94
N LYS A 182 -8.54 -17.48 1.58
CA LYS A 182 -9.47 -17.55 0.42
C LYS A 182 -10.63 -16.53 0.47
N PHE A 183 -10.72 -15.73 1.53
CA PHE A 183 -11.71 -14.69 1.70
C PHE A 183 -11.24 -13.38 1.06
N VAL A 184 -11.27 -13.34 -0.27
CA VAL A 184 -11.24 -12.06 -1.00
C VAL A 184 -12.56 -11.36 -0.66
N LYS A 185 -12.55 -10.38 0.25
CA LYS A 185 -13.73 -9.59 0.58
C LYS A 185 -14.33 -9.05 -0.72
N PRO A 186 -15.49 -9.56 -1.18
CA PRO A 186 -16.06 -9.11 -2.43
C PRO A 186 -16.29 -7.61 -2.32
N THR A 187 -15.88 -6.83 -3.32
CA THR A 187 -16.18 -5.40 -3.34
C THR A 187 -17.69 -5.25 -3.48
N LEU A 188 -18.36 -5.00 -2.35
CA LEU A 188 -19.80 -4.78 -2.30
C LEU A 188 -20.11 -3.53 -3.12
N LYS A 189 -20.61 -3.70 -4.35
CA LYS A 189 -21.15 -2.58 -5.13
C LYS A 189 -22.41 -2.09 -4.44
N LYS A 190 -22.45 -0.80 -4.08
CA LYS A 190 -23.66 -0.14 -3.58
C LYS A 190 -24.67 -0.08 -4.74
N VAL A 191 -25.54 -1.07 -4.80
CA VAL A 191 -26.59 -1.13 -5.83
C VAL A 191 -27.73 -0.22 -5.36
N SER A 192 -27.80 1.02 -5.83
CA SER A 192 -29.00 1.82 -5.63
C SER A 192 -30.07 1.34 -6.62
N LYS A 193 -31.28 1.03 -6.14
CA LYS A 193 -32.38 0.49 -6.98
C LYS A 193 -32.88 1.51 -8.03
N THR A 194 -32.39 2.75 -8.00
CA THR A 194 -32.93 3.91 -8.73
C THR A 194 -31.91 4.64 -9.63
N GLU A 195 -30.60 4.44 -9.51
CA GLU A 195 -29.59 5.15 -10.34
C GLU A 195 -29.78 4.92 -11.85
N GLY A 196 -30.02 3.67 -12.26
CA GLY A 196 -30.16 3.33 -13.69
C GLY A 196 -31.36 3.98 -14.38
N LYS A 197 -32.34 4.52 -13.63
CA LYS A 197 -33.45 5.30 -14.19
C LYS A 197 -33.07 6.75 -14.45
N PHE A 198 -32.12 7.32 -13.69
CA PHE A 198 -31.64 8.69 -13.86
C PHE A 198 -30.57 8.85 -14.95
N ASP A 199 -29.78 7.81 -15.22
CA ASP A 199 -28.77 7.85 -16.29
C ASP A 199 -29.37 8.05 -17.68
N LYS A 200 -30.58 7.55 -17.93
CA LYS A 200 -31.31 7.80 -19.19
C LYS A 200 -31.70 9.27 -19.37
N LEU A 201 -31.82 10.03 -18.27
CA LEU A 201 -32.12 11.46 -18.32
C LEU A 201 -30.84 12.27 -18.55
N LYS A 202 -29.74 11.95 -17.83
CA LYS A 202 -28.45 12.63 -17.97
C LYS A 202 -27.79 12.42 -19.34
N LYS A 203 -27.94 11.23 -19.94
CA LYS A 203 -27.37 10.93 -21.28
C LYS A 203 -28.06 11.72 -22.41
N LYS A 204 -29.28 12.22 -22.19
CA LYS A 204 -29.97 13.13 -23.12
C LYS A 204 -29.49 14.58 -23.02
N GLU A 205 -29.00 15.01 -21.87
CA GLU A 205 -28.49 16.38 -21.67
C GLU A 205 -26.98 16.50 -21.94
N ALA A 206 -26.20 15.43 -21.74
CA ALA A 206 -24.74 15.44 -21.94
C ALA A 206 -24.31 15.28 -23.41
N ALA A 207 -25.22 14.86 -24.29
CA ALA A 207 -24.98 14.87 -25.72
C ALA A 207 -25.19 16.29 -26.27
N LYS A 208 -24.14 17.10 -26.13
CA LYS A 208 -23.81 18.20 -27.05
C LYS A 208 -24.64 19.48 -26.89
N VAL A 209 -24.38 20.22 -25.80
CA VAL A 209 -24.48 21.69 -25.85
C VAL A 209 -23.26 22.20 -26.64
N ASP A 210 -23.30 22.04 -27.95
CA ASP A 210 -22.32 22.65 -28.85
C ASP A 210 -22.67 24.14 -29.00
N PHE A 211 -21.96 25.03 -28.31
CA PHE A 211 -22.17 26.48 -28.52
C PHE A 211 -21.81 26.94 -29.94
N ARG A 212 -21.10 26.09 -30.70
CA ARG A 212 -20.72 26.34 -32.09
C ARG A 212 -21.81 26.04 -33.10
N SER A 213 -22.83 25.23 -32.78
CA SER A 213 -23.87 24.88 -33.76
C SER A 213 -24.85 26.02 -34.06
N ASN A 214 -24.92 27.04 -33.19
CA ASN A 214 -25.75 28.24 -33.37
C ASN A 214 -24.99 29.44 -33.97
N LEU A 215 -23.70 29.30 -34.28
CA LEU A 215 -22.90 30.35 -34.90
C LEU A 215 -22.80 30.08 -36.41
N LYS A 216 -23.24 31.04 -37.24
CA LYS A 216 -23.08 30.96 -38.70
C LYS A 216 -21.60 31.04 -39.07
N GLN A 217 -21.03 29.99 -39.66
CA GLN A 217 -19.80 30.11 -40.44
C GLN A 217 -20.09 30.92 -41.71
N ILE A 218 -19.33 31.98 -41.93
CA ILE A 218 -19.36 32.76 -43.16
C ILE A 218 -18.10 32.39 -43.94
N ASP A 219 -18.25 31.58 -44.99
CA ASP A 219 -17.16 31.32 -45.94
C ASP A 219 -16.94 32.57 -46.80
N LYS A 220 -15.99 33.41 -46.41
CA LYS A 220 -15.48 34.48 -47.26
C LYS A 220 -14.48 33.90 -48.26
N ASN A 221 -15.00 33.45 -49.39
CA ASN A 221 -14.22 33.09 -50.58
C ASN A 221 -13.73 34.36 -51.32
N GLN A 222 -12.95 35.21 -50.64
CA GLN A 222 -12.46 36.49 -51.19
C GLN A 222 -11.01 36.45 -51.70
N PHE A 223 -10.34 35.29 -51.67
CA PHE A 223 -8.94 35.16 -52.09
C PHE A 223 -8.65 33.97 -53.03
N ALA A 224 -9.66 33.30 -53.57
CA ALA A 224 -9.46 32.27 -54.59
C ALA A 224 -9.48 32.93 -55.98
N MET A 225 -8.27 33.12 -56.53
CA MET A 225 -7.99 33.60 -57.88
C MET A 225 -8.66 32.66 -58.91
N GLU A 226 -9.50 33.21 -59.78
CA GLU A 226 -10.18 32.48 -60.86
C GLU A 226 -9.15 31.90 -61.86
N GLU A 227 -9.18 30.58 -62.06
CA GLU A 227 -8.65 29.92 -63.25
C GLU A 227 -9.83 29.34 -64.06
N GLU A 228 -9.76 29.50 -65.37
CA GLU A 228 -10.82 29.34 -66.37
C GLU A 228 -11.45 27.94 -66.47
N GLY A 229 -12.73 27.90 -66.89
CA GLY A 229 -13.29 26.71 -67.54
C GLY A 229 -14.82 26.63 -67.52
N LYS A 230 -15.49 27.42 -68.37
CA LYS A 230 -16.96 27.44 -68.54
C LYS A 230 -17.50 26.17 -69.21
N GLU A 231 -18.45 25.49 -68.57
CA GLU A 231 -19.48 24.73 -69.29
C GLU A 231 -20.88 25.25 -68.92
N LYS A 232 -21.56 25.78 -69.93
CA LYS A 232 -22.85 26.48 -69.84
C LYS A 232 -24.00 25.49 -69.78
N ALA A 233 -24.71 25.42 -68.65
CA ALA A 233 -26.10 24.96 -68.63
C ALA A 233 -27.04 26.18 -68.73
N LYS A 234 -27.89 26.20 -69.77
CA LYS A 234 -28.84 27.29 -70.07
C LYS A 234 -29.83 27.48 -68.91
N ALA A 235 -30.03 28.74 -68.50
CA ALA A 235 -30.99 29.13 -67.47
C ALA A 235 -32.44 29.01 -67.99
N ASP A 236 -33.30 28.45 -67.14
CA ASP A 236 -34.68 28.01 -67.40
C ASP A 236 -35.71 29.15 -67.43
N TRP A 237 -35.39 30.24 -68.12
CA TRP A 237 -36.33 31.34 -68.38
C TRP A 237 -36.20 31.96 -69.77
N ALA A 238 -35.36 31.39 -70.65
CA ALA A 238 -35.27 31.79 -72.05
C ALA A 238 -36.11 30.86 -72.93
N LYS A 239 -37.38 31.24 -73.12
CA LYS A 239 -38.18 30.84 -74.28
C LYS A 239 -37.88 31.77 -75.45
#